data_AF-M6R896-F1
#
_entry.id   AF-M6R896-F1
#
_cell.length_a   1.000
_cell.length_b   1.000
_cell.length_c   1.000
_cell.angle_alpha   90.00
_cell.angle_beta   90.00
_cell.angle_gamma   90.00
#
_symmetry.space_group_name_H-M   'P 1'
#
loop_
_entity.id
_entity.type
_entity.pdbx_description
1 polymer ?
#
loop_
_entity_poly.entity_id
_entity_poly.type
_entity_poly.pdbx_seq_one_letter_code
_entity_poly.pdbx_strand_id
1 'polypeptide(L)'
;MQPIYSGKDVTKERILISLEEVSSGFQQPTDIQFPPGETETFLVTEQKGTLRWGKVRKNETGILLTLNVLSESEQGLLGLAFHPDFLKTVNSILTMF
;
A
#
# COMPACT_ATOMS: atom_id res chain seq x y z
N MET A 1 21.38 8.35 6.35
CA MET A 1 21.10 8.45 7.81
C MET A 1 21.62 7.18 8.47
N GLN A 2 22.28 7.27 9.62
CA GLN A 2 22.70 6.10 10.40
C GLN A 2 21.71 5.89 11.56
N PRO A 3 21.17 4.68 11.76
CA PRO A 3 20.24 4.42 12.87
C PRO A 3 20.92 4.59 14.23
N ILE A 4 20.20 5.18 15.18
CA ILE A 4 20.62 5.32 16.57
C ILE A 4 20.00 4.17 17.38
N TYR A 5 20.84 3.34 18.01
CA TYR A 5 20.40 2.26 18.88
C TYR A 5 20.56 2.68 20.34
N SER A 6 19.47 2.65 21.11
CA SER A 6 19.46 3.11 22.51
C SER A 6 18.68 2.15 23.41
N GLY A 7 18.85 2.29 24.73
CA GLY A 7 18.15 1.47 25.72
C GLY A 7 18.42 -0.04 25.55
N LYS A 8 17.36 -0.83 25.45
CA LYS A 8 17.44 -2.30 25.28
C LYS A 8 17.97 -2.71 23.90
N ASP A 9 18.02 -1.81 22.94
CA ASP A 9 18.47 -2.10 21.58
C ASP A 9 19.98 -1.98 21.41
N VAL A 10 20.70 -1.48 22.42
CA VAL A 10 22.18 -1.35 22.40
C VAL A 10 22.86 -2.71 22.21
N THR A 11 22.29 -3.77 22.78
CA THR A 11 22.85 -5.13 22.74
C THR A 11 22.27 -5.99 21.63
N LYS A 12 21.30 -5.48 20.86
CA LYS A 12 20.71 -6.23 19.74
C LYS A 12 21.70 -6.28 18.58
N GLU A 13 21.62 -7.38 17.82
CA GLU A 13 22.35 -7.54 16.57
C GLU A 13 21.99 -6.41 15.60
N ARG A 14 23.01 -5.85 14.94
CA ARG A 14 22.85 -4.76 13.98
C ARG A 14 22.71 -5.34 12.59
N ILE A 15 21.47 -5.38 12.10
CA ILE A 15 21.17 -5.79 10.73
C ILE A 15 21.25 -4.55 9.83
N LEU A 16 22.07 -4.63 8.78
CA LEU A 16 22.16 -3.57 7.79
C LEU A 16 20.93 -3.63 6.87
N ILE A 17 20.18 -2.54 6.82
CA ILE A 17 18.95 -2.41 6.04
C ILE A 17 19.13 -1.23 5.08
N SER A 18 18.77 -1.43 3.82
CA SER A 18 18.73 -0.39 2.80
C SER A 18 17.30 -0.22 2.27
N LEU A 19 16.96 0.99 1.86
CA LEU A 19 15.70 1.27 1.17
C LEU A 19 15.98 1.41 -0.33
N GLU A 20 15.15 0.76 -1.14
CA GLU A 20 15.10 0.92 -2.60
C GLU A 20 13.73 1.54 -2.93
N GLU A 21 13.72 2.62 -3.72
CA GLU A 21 12.45 3.18 -4.20
C GLU A 21 11.82 2.21 -5.21
N VAL A 22 10.62 1.72 -4.90
CA VAL A 22 9.87 0.81 -5.78
C VAL A 22 8.95 1.58 -6.73
N SER A 23 8.35 2.67 -6.25
CA SER A 23 7.44 3.54 -7.00
C SER A 23 7.19 4.84 -6.21
N SER A 24 6.76 5.91 -6.90
CA SER A 24 6.52 7.23 -6.31
C SER A 24 5.34 7.96 -6.98
N GLY A 25 4.97 9.13 -6.46
CA GLY A 25 3.89 9.96 -6.99
C GLY A 25 2.48 9.64 -6.45
N PHE A 26 2.37 8.90 -5.35
CA PHE A 26 1.12 8.66 -4.63
C PHE A 26 0.80 9.81 -3.66
N GLN A 27 -0.47 10.16 -3.52
CA GLN A 27 -0.92 11.26 -2.67
C GLN A 27 -1.59 10.72 -1.41
N GLN A 28 -1.00 11.00 -0.24
CA GLN A 28 -1.52 10.56 1.07
C GLN A 28 -1.89 9.06 1.08
N PRO A 29 -0.94 8.16 0.75
CA PRO A 29 -1.20 6.73 0.71
C PRO A 29 -1.55 6.20 2.12
N THR A 30 -2.59 5.38 2.21
CA THR A 30 -3.10 4.82 3.48
C THR A 30 -2.87 3.32 3.62
N ASP A 31 -2.86 2.58 2.50
CA ASP A 31 -2.64 1.13 2.46
C ASP A 31 -1.98 0.72 1.13
N ILE A 32 -1.30 -0.43 1.14
CA ILE A 32 -0.76 -1.10 -0.04
C ILE A 32 -1.02 -2.60 0.03
N GLN A 33 -1.58 -3.17 -1.03
CA GLN A 33 -1.90 -4.59 -1.10
C GLN A 33 -1.46 -5.20 -2.44
N PHE A 34 -1.07 -6.47 -2.41
CA PHE A 34 -0.74 -7.24 -3.60
C PHE A 34 -1.89 -8.20 -3.92
N PRO A 35 -2.49 -8.16 -5.12
CA PRO A 35 -3.52 -9.11 -5.50
C PRO A 35 -3.01 -10.56 -5.38
N PRO A 36 -3.76 -11.49 -4.75
CA PRO A 36 -3.36 -12.88 -4.68
C PRO A 36 -3.12 -13.47 -6.07
N GLY A 37 -1.99 -14.15 -6.27
CA GLY A 37 -1.60 -14.76 -7.55
C GLY A 37 -0.90 -13.82 -8.55
N GLU A 38 -0.76 -12.54 -8.23
CA GLU A 38 -0.03 -11.56 -9.03
C GLU A 38 1.26 -11.14 -8.30
N THR A 39 2.36 -11.00 -9.04
CA THR A 39 3.68 -10.73 -8.45
C THR A 39 4.24 -9.34 -8.79
N GLU A 40 3.70 -8.70 -9.83
CA GLU A 40 4.21 -7.41 -10.28
C GLU A 40 3.26 -6.26 -9.95
N THR A 41 1.96 -6.51 -9.85
CA THR A 41 0.97 -5.46 -9.61
C THR A 41 0.75 -5.27 -8.12
N PHE A 42 0.65 -4.01 -7.70
CA PHE A 42 0.20 -3.63 -6.37
C PHE A 42 -0.91 -2.60 -6.48
N LEU A 43 -1.76 -2.53 -5.45
CA LEU A 43 -2.80 -1.52 -5.30
C LEU A 43 -2.46 -0.61 -4.12
N VAL A 44 -2.67 0.70 -4.26
CA VAL A 44 -2.46 1.71 -3.24
C VAL A 44 -3.75 2.48 -3.03
N THR A 45 -4.22 2.57 -1.79
CA THR A 45 -5.31 3.49 -1.42
C THR A 45 -4.73 4.87 -1.10
N GLU A 46 -5.36 5.91 -1.61
CA GLU A 46 -5.08 7.31 -1.27
C GLU A 46 -6.24 7.84 -0.42
N GLN A 47 -5.92 8.56 0.66
CA GLN A 47 -6.89 9.00 1.68
C GLN A 47 -8.14 9.67 1.09
N LYS A 48 -7.99 10.42 -0.01
CA LYS A 48 -9.08 11.16 -0.69
C LYS A 48 -9.99 10.28 -1.57
N GLY A 49 -9.88 8.96 -1.48
CA GLY A 49 -10.80 8.04 -2.14
C GLY A 49 -10.30 7.46 -3.47
N THR A 50 -9.05 7.70 -3.85
CA THR A 50 -8.48 7.09 -5.06
C THR A 50 -7.88 5.73 -4.72
N LEU A 51 -8.22 4.70 -5.48
CA LEU A 51 -7.48 3.45 -5.50
C LEU A 51 -6.64 3.42 -6.77
N ARG A 52 -5.33 3.33 -6.63
CA ARG A 52 -4.37 3.29 -7.72
C ARG A 52 -3.78 1.91 -7.88
N TRP A 53 -3.40 1.56 -9.11
CA TRP A 53 -2.56 0.40 -9.39
C TRP A 53 -1.17 0.88 -9.81
N GLY A 54 -0.16 0.05 -9.54
CA GLY A 54 1.19 0.24 -10.04
C GLY A 54 1.89 -1.09 -10.30
N LYS A 55 2.99 -1.05 -11.03
CA LYS A 55 3.84 -2.21 -11.31
C LYS A 55 5.20 -2.09 -10.63
N VAL A 56 5.62 -3.12 -9.91
CA VAL A 56 6.93 -3.19 -9.23
C VAL A 56 8.04 -3.03 -10.25
N ARG A 57 9.01 -2.14 -9.97
CA ARG A 57 10.19 -1.87 -10.82
C ARG A 57 9.87 -1.38 -12.25
N LYS A 58 8.61 -1.02 -12.51
CA LYS A 58 8.17 -0.39 -13.76
C LYS A 58 7.60 0.98 -13.38
N ASN A 59 7.87 1.99 -14.20
CA ASN A 59 7.32 3.33 -13.96
C ASN A 59 5.87 3.44 -14.49
N GLU A 60 5.05 2.42 -14.20
CA GLU A 60 3.68 2.28 -14.69
C GLU A 60 2.73 2.37 -13.50
N THR A 61 1.81 3.34 -13.55
CA THR A 61 0.75 3.51 -12.57
C THR A 61 -0.53 3.98 -13.24
N GLY A 62 -1.67 3.76 -12.59
CA GLY A 62 -2.95 4.26 -13.04
C GLY A 62 -3.98 4.33 -11.91
N ILE A 63 -5.15 4.87 -12.23
CA ILE A 63 -6.30 4.88 -11.32
C ILE A 63 -7.16 3.67 -11.64
N LEU A 64 -7.48 2.86 -10.63
CA LEU A 64 -8.37 1.72 -10.75
C LEU A 64 -9.83 2.12 -10.47
N LEU A 65 -10.05 2.88 -9.41
CA LEU A 65 -11.37 3.41 -9.06
C LEU A 65 -11.24 4.67 -8.20
N THR A 66 -12.30 5.47 -8.18
CA THR A 66 -12.44 6.63 -7.31
C THR A 66 -13.74 6.53 -6.53
N LEU A 67 -13.65 6.70 -5.22
CA LEU A 67 -14.76 6.67 -4.29
C LEU A 67 -14.98 8.09 -3.76
N ASN A 68 -16.25 8.47 -3.61
CA ASN A 68 -16.59 9.69 -2.90
C ASN A 68 -16.57 9.39 -1.39
N VAL A 69 -15.54 9.87 -0.69
CA VAL A 69 -15.36 9.66 0.75
C VAL A 69 -15.24 11.01 1.47
N LEU A 70 -15.69 11.06 2.72
CA LEU A 70 -15.31 12.16 3.61
C LEU A 70 -13.82 12.05 3.88
N SER A 71 -13.11 13.17 3.82
CA SER A 71 -11.66 13.19 4.04
C SER A 71 -11.25 14.39 4.89
N GLU A 72 -11.14 14.16 6.19
CA GLU A 72 -10.55 15.07 7.18
C GLU A 72 -9.86 14.25 8.28
N SER A 73 -8.65 14.65 8.68
CA SER A 73 -7.86 13.94 9.69
C SER A 73 -7.64 12.46 9.33
N GLU A 74 -8.18 11.52 10.13
CA GLU A 74 -8.13 10.07 9.87
C GLU A 74 -9.33 9.54 9.07
N GLN A 75 -10.23 10.41 8.58
CA GLN A 75 -11.28 10.01 7.65
C GLN A 75 -10.72 9.88 6.23
N GLY A 76 -11.21 8.89 5.49
CA GLY A 76 -10.85 8.71 4.09
C GLY A 76 -11.07 7.28 3.62
N LEU A 77 -10.41 6.92 2.53
CA LEU A 77 -10.22 5.52 2.16
C LEU A 77 -9.01 4.99 2.94
N LEU A 78 -9.24 4.09 3.88
CA LEU A 78 -8.23 3.68 4.86
C LEU A 78 -7.61 2.31 4.60
N GLY A 79 -8.33 1.43 3.90
CA GLY A 79 -7.82 0.11 3.64
C GLY A 79 -8.51 -0.63 2.50
N LEU A 80 -7.83 -1.69 2.07
CA LEU A 80 -8.27 -2.58 1.01
C LEU A 80 -8.06 -4.02 1.47
N ALA A 81 -9.01 -4.90 1.14
CA ALA A 81 -8.82 -6.33 1.30
C ALA A 81 -9.30 -7.09 0.05
N PHE A 82 -8.55 -8.13 -0.30
CA PHE A 82 -8.99 -9.11 -1.28
C PHE A 82 -9.79 -10.20 -0.60
N HIS A 83 -10.91 -10.60 -1.21
CA HIS A 83 -11.66 -11.76 -0.74
C HIS A 83 -10.77 -13.03 -0.75
N PRO A 84 -10.86 -13.97 0.21
CA PRO A 84 -10.03 -15.19 0.20
C PRO A 84 -10.15 -16.03 -1.09
N ASP A 85 -11.33 -16.02 -1.72
CA ASP A 85 -11.58 -16.65 -3.03
C ASP A 85 -11.38 -15.69 -4.23
N PHE A 86 -10.53 -14.67 -4.09
CA PHE A 86 -10.29 -13.65 -5.13
C PHE A 86 -10.06 -14.24 -6.53
N LEU A 87 -9.29 -15.33 -6.60
CA LEU A 87 -8.96 -16.03 -7.86
C LEU A 87 -10.13 -16.82 -8.47
N LYS A 88 -11.22 -17.03 -7.73
CA LYS A 88 -12.35 -17.89 -8.13
C LYS A 88 -13.64 -17.11 -8.43
N THR A 89 -13.68 -15.80 -8.17
CA THR A 89 -14.91 -15.00 -8.25
C THR A 89 -14.64 -13.64 -8.91
N VAL A 90 -15.68 -13.02 -9.47
CA VAL A 90 -15.59 -11.75 -10.22
C VAL A 90 -15.83 -10.51 -9.31
N ASN A 91 -16.33 -10.69 -8.08
CA ASN A 91 -16.67 -9.62 -7.12
C ASN A 91 -15.69 -9.61 -5.93
N SER A 92 -14.42 -9.30 -6.17
CA SER A 92 -13.35 -9.77 -5.26
C SER A 92 -12.59 -8.68 -4.50
N ILE A 93 -13.04 -7.43 -4.57
CA ILE A 93 -12.42 -6.30 -3.88
C ILE A 93 -13.38 -5.76 -2.82
N LEU A 94 -12.96 -5.82 -1.55
CA LEU A 94 -13.64 -5.16 -0.44
C LEU A 94 -12.84 -3.91 -0.04
N THR A 95 -13.47 -2.75 -0.13
CA THR A 95 -12.89 -1.48 0.33
C THR A 95 -13.38 -1.20 1.75
N MET A 96 -12.46 -0.85 2.65
CA MET A 96 -12.79 -0.48 4.04
C MET A 96 -12.67 1.05 4.21
N PHE A 97 -13.73 1.65 4.77
CA PHE A 97 -13.84 3.07 5.10
C PHE A 97 -13.28 3.36 6.49
#